data_AF-A0A1S3WYQ5-F1
#
_entry.id   AF-A0A1S3WYQ5-F1
#
_cell.length_a   1.000
_cell.length_b   1.000
_cell.length_c   1.000
_cell.angle_alpha   90.00
_cell.angle_beta   90.00
_cell.angle_gamma   90.00
#
_symmetry.space_group_name_H-M   'P 1'
#
loop_
_entity.id
_entity.type
_entity.pdbx_description
1 polymer ?
#
loop_
_entity_poly.entity_id
_entity_poly.type
_entity_poly.pdbx_seq_one_letter_code
_entity_poly.pdbx_strand_id
1 'polypeptide(L)'
;MKLDSVSLHLEVYLTPEGTHICFCFCEFCDNVVHVHSVLYVQIETSGNPAILFKTHPNMNKELFSNENILGLKDPNRPFPTGQGGDGVSLLRWRMQTADESILPLTINCWPSVSGSETYVNIEYETPAQIDLQNVVISVPLPALREAPNVQQIDGEWRYDPRNSVLEWSVLLIDNSNRSGALEFVVPAADPSVFFPISARFTASRTFSDLKVVNILPIKGGPTPKHSQRTQLATETYQVV
;
A
#
# COMPACT_ATOMS: atom_id res chain seq x y z
N MET A 1 -19.13 31.03 2.79
CA MET A 1 -19.01 29.89 1.85
C MET A 1 -18.65 28.67 2.69
N LYS A 2 -19.49 27.63 2.70
CA LYS A 2 -19.32 26.44 3.54
C LYS A 2 -18.27 25.52 2.91
N LEU A 3 -17.33 24.99 3.69
CA LEU A 3 -16.65 23.75 3.31
C LEU A 3 -17.65 22.62 3.51
N ASP A 4 -18.07 21.98 2.43
CA ASP A 4 -19.10 20.94 2.48
C ASP A 4 -18.51 19.52 2.58
N SER A 5 -17.26 19.32 2.17
CA SER A 5 -16.48 18.08 2.39
C SER A 5 -14.99 18.35 2.25
N VAL A 6 -14.17 17.50 2.87
CA VAL A 6 -12.74 17.31 2.56
C VAL A 6 -12.59 15.85 2.20
N SER A 7 -11.77 15.50 1.22
CA SER A 7 -11.46 14.11 0.83
C SER A 7 -9.97 13.87 1.02
N LEU A 8 -9.63 12.70 1.54
CA LEU A 8 -8.27 12.33 1.91
C LEU A 8 -8.00 10.99 1.27
N HIS A 9 -6.88 10.85 0.57
CA HIS A 9 -6.44 9.61 -0.03
C HIS A 9 -5.07 9.23 0.51
N LEU A 10 -5.07 8.44 1.58
CA LEU A 10 -3.84 7.83 2.08
C LEU A 10 -3.44 6.73 1.08
N GLU A 11 -2.21 6.74 0.58
CA GLU A 11 -1.66 5.71 -0.32
C GLU A 11 -0.29 5.26 0.21
N VAL A 12 -0.19 3.99 0.61
CA VAL A 12 0.92 3.47 1.42
C VAL A 12 1.78 2.49 0.64
N TYR A 13 2.95 2.91 0.20
CA TYR A 13 3.84 2.10 -0.62
C TYR A 13 4.82 1.23 0.17
N LEU A 14 4.66 -0.08 0.10
CA LEU A 14 5.56 -1.05 0.72
C LEU A 14 6.74 -1.37 -0.20
N THR A 15 7.97 -1.30 0.34
CA THR A 15 9.23 -1.68 -0.34
C THR A 15 10.10 -2.51 0.62
N PRO A 16 10.04 -3.85 0.57
CA PRO A 16 10.92 -4.67 1.40
C PRO A 16 12.38 -4.54 0.93
N GLU A 17 13.22 -3.90 1.74
CA GLU A 17 14.68 -3.94 1.60
C GLU A 17 15.25 -4.92 2.64
N GLY A 18 15.76 -6.08 2.19
CA GLY A 18 16.25 -7.12 3.10
C GLY A 18 15.15 -7.65 4.03
N THR A 19 15.47 -7.91 5.30
CA THR A 19 14.56 -8.51 6.29
C THR A 19 13.67 -7.45 6.97
N HIS A 20 12.89 -6.70 6.19
CA HIS A 20 11.72 -5.90 6.63
C HIS A 20 11.97 -4.42 6.99
N ILE A 21 11.96 -3.58 5.95
CA ILE A 21 11.75 -2.12 6.05
C ILE A 21 10.45 -1.80 5.30
N CYS A 22 9.50 -1.10 5.93
CA CYS A 22 8.26 -0.68 5.29
C CYS A 22 8.23 0.85 5.18
N PHE A 23 8.46 1.38 3.99
CA PHE A 23 8.14 2.77 3.73
C PHE A 23 6.62 2.93 3.62
N CYS A 24 6.15 4.15 3.87
CA CYS A 24 4.78 4.51 3.63
C CYS A 24 4.75 5.99 3.29
N PHE A 25 3.91 6.35 2.34
CA PHE A 25 3.64 7.75 2.07
C PHE A 25 2.23 8.05 2.57
N CYS A 26 2.02 9.25 3.08
CA CYS A 26 0.67 9.74 3.29
C CYS A 26 0.51 10.95 2.40
N GLU A 27 -0.34 10.79 1.40
CA GLU A 27 -0.73 11.87 0.52
C GLU A 27 -2.12 12.35 0.95
N PHE A 28 -2.35 13.64 0.86
CA PHE A 28 -3.68 14.20 1.01
C PHE A 28 -4.13 14.56 -0.39
N CYS A 29 -4.74 13.62 -1.11
CA CYS A 29 -5.30 13.91 -2.44
C CYS A 29 -6.58 14.72 -2.30
N ASP A 30 -6.50 15.98 -2.71
CA ASP A 30 -7.61 16.89 -2.66
C ASP A 30 -8.48 16.74 -3.90
N ASN A 31 -9.79 16.61 -3.68
CA ASN A 31 -10.77 17.07 -4.67
C ASN A 31 -11.71 18.15 -4.09
N VAL A 32 -11.69 18.40 -2.77
CA VAL A 32 -12.55 19.41 -2.15
C VAL A 32 -11.89 19.99 -0.89
N VAL A 33 -10.87 20.84 -1.04
CA VAL A 33 -10.66 21.93 -0.08
C VAL A 33 -10.99 23.20 -0.85
N HIS A 34 -11.95 23.98 -0.36
CA HIS A 34 -12.14 25.32 -0.91
C HIS A 34 -10.81 26.06 -0.81
N VAL A 35 -10.28 26.48 -1.96
CA VAL A 35 -8.90 26.97 -2.21
C VAL A 35 -8.43 28.08 -1.26
N HIS A 36 -9.30 28.65 -0.42
CA HIS A 36 -9.01 29.76 0.50
C HIS A 36 -9.36 29.50 1.97
N SER A 37 -9.60 28.24 2.35
CA SER A 37 -10.00 27.91 3.71
C SER A 37 -8.79 27.75 4.64
N VAL A 38 -8.88 28.42 5.78
CA VAL A 38 -7.86 28.37 6.82
C VAL A 38 -8.38 27.50 7.96
N LEU A 39 -7.80 26.31 8.10
CA LEU A 39 -8.30 25.25 8.96
C LEU A 39 -7.14 24.47 9.59
N TYR A 40 -7.45 23.75 10.67
CA TYR A 40 -6.65 22.68 11.21
C TYR A 40 -7.32 21.33 10.98
N VAL A 41 -6.52 20.30 10.80
CA VAL A 41 -6.99 18.91 10.66
C VAL A 41 -6.53 18.13 11.89
N GLN A 42 -7.48 17.71 12.72
CA GLN A 42 -7.19 16.86 13.87
C GLN A 42 -7.16 15.40 13.42
N ILE A 43 -6.11 14.68 13.81
CA ILE A 43 -5.89 13.29 13.45
C ILE A 43 -5.78 12.38 14.66
N GLU A 44 -6.05 11.10 14.44
CA GLU A 44 -5.79 10.00 15.34
C GLU A 44 -4.86 9.01 14.63
N THR A 45 -4.00 8.33 15.39
CA THR A 45 -3.08 7.30 14.89
C THR A 45 -3.11 6.09 15.82
N SER A 46 -2.59 4.94 15.39
CA SER A 46 -2.53 3.73 16.20
C SER A 46 -1.69 3.85 17.49
N GLY A 47 -0.90 4.93 17.64
CA GLY A 47 0.04 5.07 18.74
C GLY A 47 1.22 4.10 18.69
N ASN A 48 1.38 3.35 17.60
CA ASN A 48 2.50 2.42 17.41
C ASN A 48 3.83 3.19 17.37
N PRO A 49 4.75 2.98 18.34
CA PRO A 49 6.01 3.71 18.41
C PRO A 49 6.98 3.38 17.28
N ALA A 50 6.78 2.26 16.57
CA ALA A 50 7.56 1.92 15.37
C ALA A 50 7.25 2.85 14.19
N ILE A 51 6.14 3.60 14.25
CA ILE A 51 5.71 4.52 13.20
C ILE A 51 6.25 5.91 13.49
N LEU A 52 7.16 6.36 12.62
CA LEU A 52 7.82 7.65 12.74
C LEU A 52 7.20 8.64 11.76
N PHE A 53 6.37 9.54 12.29
CA PHE A 53 5.74 10.61 11.52
C PHE A 53 6.69 11.79 11.26
N LYS A 54 6.57 12.39 10.07
CA LYS A 54 7.23 13.63 9.67
C LYS A 54 6.22 14.53 8.96
N THR A 55 6.04 15.74 9.48
CA THR A 55 5.18 16.75 8.85
C THR A 55 5.94 17.52 7.75
N HIS A 56 5.20 18.06 6.79
CA HIS A 56 5.73 18.94 5.76
C HIS A 56 6.37 20.20 6.38
N PRO A 57 7.45 20.80 5.81
CA PRO A 57 8.16 21.93 6.42
C PRO A 57 7.31 23.16 6.77
N ASN A 58 6.20 23.37 6.08
CA ASN A 58 5.26 24.48 6.32
C ASN A 58 4.26 24.20 7.45
N MET A 59 4.26 23.00 8.03
CA MET A 59 3.36 22.60 9.12
C MET A 59 3.95 22.98 10.48
N ASN A 60 3.07 23.28 11.43
CA ASN A 60 3.42 23.50 12.82
C ASN A 60 3.72 22.14 13.49
N LYS A 61 5.01 21.90 13.77
CA LYS A 61 5.48 20.63 14.37
C LYS A 61 5.05 20.46 15.81
N GLU A 62 5.03 21.54 16.59
CA GLU A 62 4.66 21.51 18.02
C GLU A 62 3.17 21.19 18.17
N LEU A 63 2.33 21.81 17.33
CA LEU A 63 0.89 21.53 17.29
C LEU A 63 0.61 20.06 16.92
N PHE A 64 1.36 19.51 15.96
CA PHE A 64 1.25 18.09 15.63
C PHE A 64 1.70 17.20 16.80
N SER A 65 2.88 17.43 17.36
CA SER A 65 3.45 16.58 18.42
C SER A 65 2.66 16.60 19.71
N ASN A 66 2.05 17.73 20.07
CA ASN A 66 1.35 17.88 21.36
C ASN A 66 -0.13 17.52 21.27
N GLU A 67 -0.78 17.79 20.11
CA GLU A 67 -2.24 17.73 19.99
C GLU A 67 -2.74 16.81 18.87
N ASN A 68 -1.85 16.21 18.08
CA ASN A 68 -2.18 15.50 16.85
C ASN A 68 -2.99 16.37 15.87
N ILE A 69 -2.62 17.65 15.79
CA ILE A 69 -3.28 18.62 14.91
C ILE A 69 -2.33 19.05 13.80
N LEU A 70 -2.76 18.84 12.56
CA LEU A 70 -2.11 19.33 11.35
C LEU A 70 -2.59 20.75 11.04
N GLY A 71 -1.75 21.74 11.34
CA GLY A 71 -1.95 23.13 10.97
C GLY A 71 -0.71 23.75 10.32
N LEU A 72 -0.91 24.73 9.44
CA LEU A 72 0.21 25.51 8.89
C LEU A 72 0.85 26.39 9.97
N LYS A 73 2.15 26.67 9.84
CA LYS A 73 2.88 27.61 10.71
C LYS A 73 2.29 29.01 10.67
N ASP A 74 1.87 29.44 9.48
CA ASP A 74 1.13 30.69 9.30
C ASP A 74 -0.38 30.39 9.32
N PRO A 75 -1.10 30.79 10.38
CA PRO A 75 -2.53 30.54 10.53
C PRO A 75 -3.39 31.46 9.65
N ASN A 76 -2.81 32.33 8.82
CA ASN A 76 -3.56 33.10 7.82
C ASN A 76 -3.45 32.49 6.42
N ARG A 77 -2.50 31.57 6.22
CA ARG A 77 -2.31 30.90 4.94
C ARG A 77 -3.40 29.85 4.74
N PRO A 78 -4.03 29.79 3.55
CA PRO A 78 -4.99 28.73 3.26
C PRO A 78 -4.31 27.37 3.26
N PHE A 79 -5.06 26.35 3.67
CA PHE A 79 -4.59 24.98 3.67
C PHE A 79 -4.18 24.56 2.25
N PRO A 80 -3.05 23.88 2.05
CA PRO A 80 -2.54 23.61 0.70
C PRO A 80 -3.51 22.69 -0.06
N THR A 81 -3.89 23.12 -1.26
CA THR A 81 -4.58 22.31 -2.28
C THR A 81 -3.57 21.95 -3.35
N GLY A 82 -3.59 20.72 -3.86
CA GLY A 82 -2.68 20.35 -4.95
C GLY A 82 -3.15 20.92 -6.29
N GLN A 83 -2.26 20.94 -7.28
CA GLN A 83 -2.59 21.47 -8.60
C GLN A 83 -3.34 20.41 -9.42
N GLY A 84 -4.42 20.79 -10.10
CA GLY A 84 -5.03 19.93 -11.14
C GLY A 84 -5.66 18.62 -10.65
N GLY A 85 -5.92 18.45 -9.35
CA GLY A 85 -6.44 17.20 -8.77
C GLY A 85 -5.37 16.30 -8.16
N ASP A 86 -4.10 16.68 -8.24
CA ASP A 86 -3.01 16.02 -7.50
C ASP A 86 -3.11 16.36 -6.01
N GLY A 87 -2.64 15.46 -5.14
CA GLY A 87 -2.61 15.69 -3.70
C GLY A 87 -1.45 16.54 -3.20
N VAL A 88 -1.52 16.93 -1.91
CA VAL A 88 -0.38 17.50 -1.19
C VAL A 88 0.02 16.55 -0.06
N SER A 89 1.28 16.14 -0.01
CA SER A 89 1.78 15.35 1.12
C SER A 89 2.09 16.26 2.32
N LEU A 90 1.18 16.27 3.31
CA LEU A 90 1.29 17.10 4.52
C LEU A 90 1.93 16.38 5.69
N LEU A 91 1.81 15.06 5.71
CA LEU A 91 2.34 14.16 6.72
C LEU A 91 2.89 12.93 5.99
N ARG A 92 4.04 12.42 6.39
CA ARG A 92 4.59 11.14 5.93
C ARG A 92 4.94 10.31 7.15
N TRP A 93 4.95 9.00 7.04
CA TRP A 93 5.44 8.16 8.13
C TRP A 93 6.24 6.99 7.58
N ARG A 94 7.21 6.52 8.36
CA ARG A 94 7.96 5.30 8.04
C ARG A 94 7.83 4.33 9.19
N MET A 95 7.83 3.05 8.88
CA MET A 95 7.84 2.00 9.88
C MET A 95 8.94 0.99 9.55
N GLN A 96 9.78 0.70 10.53
CA GLN A 96 10.77 -0.36 10.39
C GLN A 96 10.54 -1.34 11.52
N THR A 97 10.47 -2.62 11.17
CA THR A 97 10.12 -3.68 12.09
C THR A 97 10.64 -5.00 11.54
N ALA A 98 11.14 -5.87 12.41
CA ALA A 98 11.50 -7.23 12.04
C ALA A 98 10.36 -8.24 12.31
N ASP A 99 9.19 -7.75 12.74
CA ASP A 99 8.02 -8.58 13.02
C ASP A 99 7.32 -8.98 11.72
N GLU A 100 7.39 -10.26 11.38
CA GLU A 100 6.77 -10.80 10.17
C GLU A 100 5.25 -10.96 10.31
N SER A 101 4.70 -10.95 11.53
CA SER A 101 3.26 -11.09 11.76
C SER A 101 2.45 -9.92 11.22
N ILE A 102 3.11 -8.79 10.96
CA ILE A 102 2.50 -7.60 10.38
C ILE A 102 2.68 -7.50 8.86
N LEU A 103 3.35 -8.47 8.22
CA LEU A 103 3.44 -8.46 6.76
C LEU A 103 2.05 -8.68 6.15
N PRO A 104 1.66 -7.89 5.15
CA PRO A 104 0.36 -8.06 4.52
C PRO A 104 0.32 -9.33 3.67
N LEU A 105 1.45 -9.72 3.07
CA LEU A 105 1.54 -10.86 2.16
C LEU A 105 2.95 -11.46 2.18
N THR A 106 3.13 -12.70 2.60
CA THR A 106 4.38 -13.45 2.38
C THR A 106 4.23 -14.28 1.12
N ILE A 107 5.33 -14.44 0.37
CA ILE A 107 5.35 -15.27 -0.85
C ILE A 107 6.57 -16.17 -0.76
N ASN A 108 6.33 -17.47 -0.89
CA ASN A 108 7.38 -18.49 -1.00
C ASN A 108 7.35 -19.08 -2.40
N CYS A 109 8.51 -19.38 -2.96
CA CYS A 109 8.63 -19.98 -4.29
C CYS A 109 9.75 -21.02 -4.29
N TRP A 110 9.41 -22.25 -4.68
CA TRP A 110 10.34 -23.38 -4.71
C TRP A 110 10.39 -24.00 -6.11
N PRO A 111 11.25 -23.48 -7.01
CA PRO A 111 11.53 -24.11 -8.30
C PRO A 111 12.37 -25.38 -8.12
N SER A 112 11.96 -26.46 -8.76
CA SER A 112 12.63 -27.78 -8.71
C SER A 112 12.85 -28.32 -10.13
N VAL A 113 14.10 -28.44 -10.54
CA VAL A 113 14.47 -28.98 -11.85
C VAL A 113 14.46 -30.51 -11.81
N SER A 114 13.73 -31.13 -12.73
CA SER A 114 13.69 -32.58 -12.89
C SER A 114 13.74 -32.96 -14.36
N GLY A 115 14.86 -33.53 -14.80
CA GLY A 115 15.07 -33.91 -16.20
C GLY A 115 15.01 -32.70 -17.14
N SER A 116 14.04 -32.69 -18.05
CA SER A 116 13.83 -31.62 -19.04
C SER A 116 12.80 -30.57 -18.62
N GLU A 117 12.33 -30.62 -17.38
CA GLU A 117 11.27 -29.76 -16.86
C GLU A 117 11.70 -29.08 -15.55
N THR A 118 11.04 -27.97 -15.24
CA THR A 118 11.12 -27.31 -13.94
C THR A 118 9.72 -27.16 -13.39
N TYR A 119 9.52 -27.73 -12.20
CA TYR A 119 8.29 -27.68 -11.42
C TYR A 119 8.40 -26.49 -10.47
N VAL A 120 7.45 -25.58 -10.49
CA VAL A 120 7.46 -24.39 -9.65
C VAL A 120 6.23 -24.42 -8.76
N ASN A 121 6.44 -24.50 -7.44
CA ASN A 121 5.41 -24.31 -6.44
C ASN A 121 5.57 -22.92 -5.81
N ILE A 122 4.49 -22.15 -5.77
CA ILE A 122 4.43 -20.82 -5.19
C ILE A 122 3.27 -20.78 -4.20
N GLU A 123 3.55 -20.31 -3.00
CA GLU A 123 2.56 -20.16 -1.94
C GLU A 123 2.52 -18.70 -1.48
N TYR A 124 1.32 -18.18 -1.23
CA TYR A 124 1.16 -16.94 -0.47
C TYR A 124 0.58 -17.24 0.91
N GLU A 125 0.95 -16.43 1.89
CA GLU A 125 0.22 -16.32 3.15
C GLU A 125 0.01 -14.86 3.52
N THR A 126 -1.02 -14.60 4.32
CA THR A 126 -1.28 -13.27 4.88
C THR A 126 -1.22 -13.37 6.39
N PRO A 127 -0.08 -13.01 7.03
CA PRO A 127 0.02 -13.01 8.49
C PRO A 127 -0.83 -11.91 9.13
N ALA A 128 -0.74 -10.68 8.61
CA ALA A 128 -1.43 -9.52 9.17
C ALA A 128 -2.94 -9.60 9.01
N GLN A 129 -3.73 -9.27 10.04
CA GLN A 129 -5.19 -9.25 10.03
C GLN A 129 -5.74 -8.07 9.19
N ILE A 130 -5.46 -8.11 7.89
CA ILE A 130 -5.86 -7.16 6.86
C ILE A 130 -6.41 -7.92 5.65
N ASP A 131 -7.49 -7.40 5.07
CA ASP A 131 -8.05 -7.94 3.85
C ASP A 131 -7.40 -7.27 2.64
N LEU A 132 -6.93 -8.06 1.68
CA LEU A 132 -6.29 -7.58 0.47
C LEU A 132 -7.23 -7.72 -0.73
N GLN A 133 -7.23 -6.71 -1.59
CA GLN A 133 -8.07 -6.65 -2.79
C GLN A 133 -7.22 -6.48 -4.03
N ASN A 134 -7.66 -7.12 -5.11
CA ASN A 134 -7.01 -7.09 -6.44
C ASN A 134 -5.54 -7.51 -6.35
N VAL A 135 -5.29 -8.64 -5.67
CA VAL A 135 -3.94 -9.18 -5.49
C VAL A 135 -3.46 -9.78 -6.81
N VAL A 136 -2.28 -9.36 -7.26
CA VAL A 136 -1.61 -9.88 -8.45
C VAL A 136 -0.16 -10.19 -8.09
N ILE A 137 0.20 -11.47 -8.06
CA ILE A 137 1.57 -11.96 -7.89
C ILE A 137 2.14 -12.23 -9.30
N SER A 138 3.23 -11.55 -9.64
CA SER A 138 3.85 -11.59 -10.97
C SER A 138 5.20 -12.29 -10.88
N VAL A 139 5.30 -13.43 -11.55
CA VAL A 139 6.44 -14.35 -11.53
C VAL A 139 7.15 -14.25 -12.88
N PRO A 140 8.40 -13.78 -12.92
CA PRO A 140 9.21 -13.84 -14.13
C PRO A 140 9.38 -15.29 -14.61
N LEU A 141 9.37 -15.48 -15.92
CA LEU A 141 9.56 -16.77 -16.55
C LEU A 141 10.72 -16.70 -17.55
N PRO A 142 11.37 -17.83 -17.85
CA PRO A 142 12.26 -17.90 -19.01
C PRO A 142 11.48 -17.58 -20.29
N ALA A 143 12.18 -17.26 -21.38
CA ALA A 143 11.51 -17.09 -22.67
C ALA A 143 10.88 -18.42 -23.12
N LEU A 144 9.55 -18.50 -23.08
CA LEU A 144 8.81 -19.69 -23.45
C LEU A 144 8.28 -19.60 -24.88
N ARG A 145 8.21 -20.74 -25.55
CA ARG A 145 7.49 -20.86 -26.84
C ARG A 145 5.99 -21.03 -26.64
N GLU A 146 5.60 -21.67 -25.54
CA GLU A 146 4.23 -21.99 -25.16
C GLU A 146 3.98 -21.52 -23.73
N ALA A 147 2.72 -21.30 -23.34
CA ALA A 147 2.39 -20.90 -21.99
C ALA A 147 2.83 -21.98 -20.95
N PRO A 148 3.15 -21.58 -19.71
CA PRO A 148 3.43 -22.53 -18.63
C PRO A 148 2.25 -23.49 -18.43
N ASN A 149 2.56 -24.75 -18.10
CA ASN A 149 1.56 -25.76 -17.83
C ASN A 149 1.12 -25.70 -16.37
N VAL A 150 0.07 -24.92 -16.06
CA VAL A 150 -0.49 -24.76 -14.71
C VAL A 150 -1.22 -26.03 -14.29
N GLN A 151 -0.78 -26.63 -13.18
CA GLN A 151 -1.31 -27.88 -12.62
C GLN A 151 -2.37 -27.62 -11.54
N GLN A 152 -2.11 -26.65 -10.65
CA GLN A 152 -3.01 -26.27 -9.55
C GLN A 152 -2.92 -24.77 -9.34
N ILE A 153 -4.06 -24.15 -9.00
CA ILE A 153 -4.11 -22.73 -8.67
C ILE A 153 -5.27 -22.41 -7.75
N ASP A 154 -5.02 -21.57 -6.75
CA ASP A 154 -6.04 -20.87 -5.98
C ASP A 154 -6.26 -19.47 -6.55
N GLY A 155 -7.26 -19.30 -7.41
CA GLY A 155 -7.57 -18.04 -8.10
C GLY A 155 -7.43 -18.17 -9.61
N GLU A 156 -7.03 -17.08 -10.27
CA GLU A 156 -6.92 -16.99 -11.72
C GLU A 156 -5.47 -16.75 -12.15
N TRP A 157 -5.11 -17.14 -13.37
CA TRP A 157 -3.80 -16.82 -13.93
C TRP A 157 -3.85 -16.30 -15.36
N ARG A 158 -2.81 -15.57 -15.73
CA ARG A 158 -2.55 -15.10 -17.08
C ARG A 158 -1.07 -15.22 -17.41
N TYR A 159 -0.74 -15.51 -18.66
CA TYR A 159 0.62 -15.44 -19.16
C TYR A 159 0.77 -14.27 -20.14
N ASP A 160 1.75 -13.40 -19.88
CA ASP A 160 2.17 -12.33 -20.78
C ASP A 160 3.46 -12.76 -21.53
N PRO A 161 3.35 -13.23 -22.79
CA PRO A 161 4.51 -13.66 -23.56
C PRO A 161 5.43 -12.51 -23.98
N ARG A 162 4.98 -11.25 -23.94
CA ARG A 162 5.82 -10.10 -24.32
C ARG A 162 6.82 -9.78 -23.22
N ASN A 163 6.40 -9.91 -21.98
CA ASN A 163 7.23 -9.64 -20.80
C ASN A 163 7.79 -10.91 -20.17
N SER A 164 7.38 -12.10 -20.64
CA SER A 164 7.69 -13.41 -20.06
C SER A 164 7.33 -13.47 -18.58
N VAL A 165 6.07 -13.15 -18.26
CA VAL A 165 5.56 -13.12 -16.88
C VAL A 165 4.30 -13.95 -16.76
N LEU A 166 4.23 -14.78 -15.71
CA LEU A 166 2.98 -15.34 -15.22
C LEU A 166 2.41 -14.42 -14.15
N GLU A 167 1.14 -14.04 -14.29
CA GLU A 167 0.40 -13.29 -13.29
C GLU A 167 -0.62 -14.20 -12.62
N TRP A 168 -0.50 -14.36 -11.31
CA TRP A 168 -1.45 -15.05 -10.45
C TRP A 168 -2.32 -14.01 -9.74
N SER A 169 -3.63 -14.07 -9.96
CA SER A 169 -4.59 -13.08 -9.47
C SER A 169 -5.58 -13.68 -8.47
N VAL A 170 -5.75 -13.00 -7.34
CA VAL A 170 -6.77 -13.30 -6.33
C VAL A 170 -7.55 -12.01 -6.04
N LEU A 171 -8.86 -12.02 -6.31
CA LEU A 171 -9.68 -10.79 -6.21
C LEU A 171 -9.77 -10.26 -4.78
N LEU A 172 -9.93 -11.15 -3.81
CA LEU A 172 -10.05 -10.84 -2.40
C LEU A 172 -9.33 -11.93 -1.59
N ILE A 173 -8.41 -11.52 -0.72
CA ILE A 173 -7.86 -12.36 0.35
C ILE A 173 -8.40 -11.83 1.67
N ASP A 174 -9.20 -12.65 2.35
CA ASP A 174 -9.78 -12.37 3.66
C ASP A 174 -9.59 -13.58 4.59
N ASN A 175 -10.31 -13.62 5.71
CA ASN A 175 -10.23 -14.71 6.69
C ASN A 175 -10.55 -16.11 6.14
N SER A 176 -11.19 -16.23 4.97
CA SER A 176 -11.55 -17.51 4.37
C SER A 176 -10.42 -18.15 3.55
N ASN A 177 -9.45 -17.37 3.08
CA ASN A 177 -8.42 -17.80 2.13
C ASN A 177 -7.06 -17.13 2.38
N ARG A 178 -6.66 -17.13 3.67
CA ARG A 178 -5.44 -16.50 4.19
C ARG A 178 -4.13 -17.08 3.63
N SER A 179 -4.20 -18.24 3.00
CA SER A 179 -3.13 -18.86 2.23
C SER A 179 -3.69 -19.39 0.91
N GLY A 180 -2.81 -19.60 -0.06
CA GLY A 180 -3.13 -20.21 -1.34
C GLY A 180 -1.86 -20.65 -2.06
N ALA A 181 -2.02 -21.50 -3.06
CA ALA A 181 -0.95 -22.10 -3.83
C ALA A 181 -1.16 -21.99 -5.34
N LEU A 182 -0.04 -21.99 -6.06
CA LEU A 182 0.06 -22.08 -7.51
C LEU A 182 1.19 -23.05 -7.86
N GLU A 183 0.85 -24.07 -8.65
CA GLU A 183 1.80 -25.03 -9.20
C GLU A 183 1.78 -24.98 -10.72
N PHE A 184 2.95 -24.84 -11.34
CA PHE A 184 3.09 -24.91 -12.79
C PHE A 184 4.41 -25.56 -13.22
N VAL A 185 4.44 -25.98 -14.49
CA VAL A 185 5.61 -26.62 -15.10
C VAL A 185 6.05 -25.83 -16.33
N VAL A 186 7.36 -25.65 -16.47
CA VAL A 186 8.02 -25.08 -17.66
C VAL A 186 9.17 -25.98 -18.13
N PRO A 187 9.69 -25.82 -19.35
CA PRO A 187 10.96 -26.45 -19.75
C PRO A 187 12.08 -26.13 -18.77
N ALA A 188 13.06 -27.02 -18.66
CA ALA A 188 14.18 -26.88 -17.75
C ALA A 188 14.82 -25.49 -17.83
N ALA A 189 14.85 -24.80 -16.70
CA ALA A 189 15.40 -23.46 -16.55
C ALA A 189 16.16 -23.33 -15.23
N ASP A 190 17.08 -22.37 -15.17
CA ASP A 190 17.78 -22.06 -13.93
C ASP A 190 16.79 -21.48 -12.89
N PRO A 191 16.73 -21.99 -11.65
CA PRO A 191 15.87 -21.45 -10.58
C PRO A 191 15.90 -19.93 -10.39
N SER A 192 17.01 -19.26 -10.68
CA SER A 192 17.12 -17.81 -10.52
C SER A 192 16.24 -17.00 -11.48
N VAL A 193 15.80 -17.59 -12.60
CA VAL A 193 14.97 -16.87 -13.59
C VAL A 193 13.56 -16.56 -13.08
N PHE A 194 13.11 -17.22 -12.00
CA PHE A 194 11.79 -17.02 -11.41
C PHE A 194 11.76 -15.85 -10.41
N PHE A 195 12.89 -15.14 -10.26
CA PHE A 195 13.05 -14.01 -9.34
C PHE A 195 13.51 -12.75 -10.09
N PRO A 196 13.17 -11.54 -9.60
CA PRO A 196 12.34 -11.28 -8.42
C PRO A 196 10.84 -11.47 -8.69
N ILE A 197 10.12 -12.04 -7.74
CA ILE A 197 8.65 -12.10 -7.77
C ILE A 197 8.13 -10.78 -7.26
N SER A 198 7.18 -10.17 -7.98
CA SER A 198 6.54 -8.93 -7.53
C SER A 198 5.08 -9.14 -7.15
N ALA A 199 4.56 -8.36 -6.21
CA ALA A 199 3.15 -8.39 -5.85
C ALA A 199 2.54 -7.00 -5.94
N ARG A 200 1.27 -6.96 -6.36
CA ARG A 200 0.45 -5.75 -6.31
C ARG A 200 -0.86 -6.05 -5.62
N PHE A 201 -1.27 -5.18 -4.71
CA PHE A 201 -2.54 -5.32 -4.00
C PHE A 201 -2.97 -3.98 -3.40
N THR A 202 -4.22 -3.94 -2.97
CA THR A 202 -4.77 -2.81 -2.23
C THR A 202 -5.46 -3.28 -0.95
N ALA A 203 -5.58 -2.43 0.06
CA ALA A 203 -6.41 -2.70 1.23
C ALA A 203 -7.10 -1.44 1.74
N SER A 204 -8.19 -1.59 2.50
CA SER A 204 -8.94 -0.45 3.08
C SER A 204 -8.39 0.01 4.44
N ARG A 205 -7.47 -0.76 5.03
CA ARG A 205 -6.78 -0.46 6.28
C ARG A 205 -5.30 -0.18 6.04
N THR A 206 -4.67 0.57 6.95
CA THR A 206 -3.21 0.84 6.91
C THR A 206 -2.58 0.55 8.25
N PHE A 207 -1.26 0.32 8.30
CA PHE A 207 -0.54 0.04 9.54
C PHE A 207 -0.56 1.19 10.57
N SER A 208 -0.73 2.43 10.09
CA SER A 208 -0.83 3.61 10.96
C SER A 208 -2.19 3.79 11.63
N ASP A 209 -3.24 3.12 11.11
CA ASP A 209 -4.64 3.42 11.41
C ASP A 209 -4.94 4.94 11.47
N LEU A 210 -4.24 5.73 10.63
CA LEU A 210 -4.40 7.18 10.62
C LEU A 210 -5.82 7.57 10.19
N LYS A 211 -6.46 8.40 11.01
CA LYS A 211 -7.82 8.89 10.78
C LYS A 211 -7.88 10.39 10.96
N VAL A 212 -8.67 11.06 10.12
CA VAL A 212 -9.06 12.44 10.37
C VAL A 212 -10.32 12.43 11.20
N VAL A 213 -10.22 12.92 12.43
CA VAL A 213 -11.32 12.92 13.39
C VAL A 213 -12.10 14.23 13.36
N ASN A 214 -11.44 15.35 13.02
CA ASN A 214 -12.08 16.65 13.02
C ASN A 214 -11.42 17.66 12.07
N ILE A 215 -12.20 18.63 11.60
CA ILE A 215 -11.72 19.78 10.83
C ILE A 215 -12.09 21.05 11.59
N LEU A 216 -11.10 21.82 12.03
CA LEU A 216 -11.28 22.97 12.91
C LEU A 216 -11.08 24.27 12.11
N PRO A 217 -12.11 25.09 11.88
CA PRO A 217 -11.94 26.41 11.27
C PRO A 217 -11.14 27.36 12.18
N ILE A 218 -10.08 27.97 11.65
CA ILE A 218 -9.26 28.91 12.45
C ILE A 218 -10.01 30.23 12.69
N LYS A 219 -10.80 30.70 11.72
CA LYS A 219 -11.52 31.98 11.79
C LYS A 219 -12.89 31.87 12.51
N GLY A 220 -13.12 30.77 13.23
CA GLY A 220 -14.43 30.44 13.79
C GLY A 220 -15.45 30.04 12.73
N GLY A 221 -16.64 29.62 13.19
CA GLY A 221 -17.70 29.10 12.34
C GLY A 221 -17.96 27.61 12.57
N PRO A 222 -18.96 27.04 11.89
CA PRO A 222 -19.31 25.63 12.05
C PRO A 222 -18.19 24.72 11.53
N THR A 223 -17.94 23.64 12.25
CA THR A 223 -17.07 22.53 11.82
C THR A 223 -17.54 22.01 10.45
N PRO A 224 -16.68 22.01 9.42
CA PRO A 224 -16.97 21.40 8.14
C PRO A 224 -17.29 19.92 8.27
N LYS A 225 -18.18 19.41 7.44
CA LYS A 225 -18.26 17.97 7.24
C LYS A 225 -17.02 17.51 6.47
N HIS A 226 -16.60 16.28 6.68
CA HIS A 226 -15.51 15.66 5.92
C HIS A 226 -15.84 14.23 5.52
N SER A 227 -15.14 13.77 4.49
CA SER A 227 -15.18 12.40 3.98
C SER A 227 -13.75 11.86 3.99
N GLN A 228 -13.54 10.60 4.34
CA GLN A 228 -12.21 10.00 4.32
C GLN A 228 -12.25 8.73 3.49
N ARG A 229 -11.25 8.55 2.63
CA ARG A 229 -10.98 7.28 1.95
C ARG A 229 -9.58 6.82 2.29
N THR A 230 -9.48 5.75 3.06
CA THR A 230 -8.19 5.15 3.40
C THR A 230 -7.88 4.02 2.44
N GLN A 231 -6.67 4.01 1.87
CA GLN A 231 -6.20 2.92 1.03
C GLN A 231 -4.72 2.58 1.34
N LEU A 232 -4.40 1.30 1.41
CA LEU A 232 -3.05 0.77 1.29
C LEU A 232 -2.90 0.33 -0.16
N ALA A 233 -1.79 0.66 -0.82
CA ALA A 233 -1.53 0.25 -2.20
C ALA A 233 -0.03 0.06 -2.40
N THR A 234 0.38 -1.03 -3.03
CA THR A 234 1.80 -1.33 -3.26
C THR A 234 2.43 -0.44 -4.36
N GLU A 235 3.64 0.07 -4.15
CA GLU A 235 4.49 0.63 -5.23
C GLU A 235 5.50 -0.41 -5.70
N THR A 236 6.27 -1.00 -4.79
CA THR A 236 7.30 -1.99 -5.10
C THR A 236 7.32 -3.09 -4.06
N TYR A 237 6.48 -4.12 -4.22
CA TYR A 237 6.54 -5.30 -3.37
C TYR A 237 7.28 -6.41 -4.09
N GLN A 238 8.49 -6.79 -3.64
CA GLN A 238 9.32 -7.79 -4.32
C GLN A 238 9.91 -8.82 -3.34
N VAL A 239 9.98 -10.07 -3.81
CA VAL A 239 10.73 -11.16 -3.18
C VAL A 239 11.89 -11.50 -4.11
N VAL A 240 13.12 -11.45 -3.56
CA VAL A 240 14.39 -11.62 -4.28
C VAL A 240 15.06 -12.94 -3.95
#